data_AF-A0A9D3YB88-F1
#
_entry.id   AF-A0A9D3YB88-F1
#
_cell.length_a   1.000
_cell.length_b   1.000
_cell.length_c   1.000
_cell.angle_alpha   90.00
_cell.angle_beta   90.00
_cell.angle_gamma   90.00
#
_symmetry.space_group_name_H-M   'P 1'
#
loop_
_entity.id
_entity.type
_entity.pdbx_description
1 polymer ?
#
loop_
_entity_poly.entity_id
_entity_poly.type
_entity_poly.pdbx_seq_one_letter_code
_entity_poly.pdbx_strand_id
1 'polypeptide(L)'
;MSLPYLLVEQIEPAFNRLMEVAEGVGGPVLRVCENISRTWIHGSVWRPLNWCVFREEVRTNNDLEGWHRRINARACSANLGLYNLANLLREEFETVDLQIRLVSQHLLTKIRRKKYVAIHGRLHQAWDDYEEEKLTTTDLLRIISHINALGPSTAVHHMLDDDEF
;
A
#
# COMPACT_ATOMS: atom_id res chain seq x y z
N MET A 1 1.81 5.08 -6.26
CA MET A 1 3.19 5.27 -5.77
C MET A 1 3.92 3.93 -5.81
N SER A 2 5.13 3.88 -6.38
CA SER A 2 5.93 2.64 -6.55
C SER A 2 7.10 2.50 -5.57
N LEU A 3 7.42 3.55 -4.80
CA LEU A 3 8.49 3.53 -3.79
C LEU A 3 8.41 2.39 -2.77
N PRO A 4 7.22 1.98 -2.26
CA PRO A 4 7.14 0.90 -1.27
C PRO A 4 7.69 -0.44 -1.75
N TYR A 5 7.79 -0.65 -3.06
CA TYR A 5 8.24 -1.91 -3.66
C TYR A 5 9.75 -1.96 -3.91
N LEU A 6 10.50 -0.95 -3.45
CA LEU A 6 11.95 -0.94 -3.50
C LEU A 6 12.53 -1.50 -2.22
N LEU A 7 13.76 -2.02 -2.31
CA LEU A 7 14.62 -2.23 -1.15
C LEU A 7 14.67 -0.96 -0.30
N VAL A 8 14.67 -1.11 1.03
CA VAL A 8 14.58 0.02 1.98
C VAL A 8 15.69 1.04 1.74
N GLU A 9 16.89 0.55 1.43
CA GLU A 9 18.10 1.32 1.16
C GLU A 9 17.99 2.14 -0.14
N GLN A 10 17.12 1.72 -1.05
CA GLN A 10 16.93 2.32 -2.38
C GLN A 10 15.78 3.32 -2.42
N ILE A 11 14.94 3.36 -1.37
CA ILE A 11 13.79 4.26 -1.26
C ILE A 11 14.24 5.71 -1.24
N GLU A 12 15.16 6.08 -0.33
CA GLU A 12 15.62 7.45 -0.18
C GLU A 12 16.40 7.94 -1.43
N PRO A 13 17.35 7.19 -2.00
CA PRO A 13 18.00 7.55 -3.25
C PRO A 13 17.02 7.73 -4.42
N ALA A 14 16.00 6.87 -4.53
CA ALA A 14 14.97 7.01 -5.56
C ALA A 14 14.08 8.23 -5.35
N PHE A 15 13.75 8.54 -4.09
CA PHE A 15 12.98 9.72 -3.75
C PHE A 15 13.76 11.02 -4.01
N ASN A 16 15.06 11.07 -3.71
CA ASN A 16 15.90 12.25 -3.94
C ASN A 16 15.93 12.63 -5.43
N ARG A 17 16.03 11.65 -6.34
CA ARG A 17 15.90 11.91 -7.79
C ARG A 17 14.55 12.50 -8.17
N LEU A 18 13.47 12.09 -7.50
CA LEU A 18 12.14 12.65 -7.72
C LEU A 18 12.01 14.07 -7.16
N MET A 19 12.66 14.34 -6.02
CA MET A 19 12.73 15.66 -5.41
C MET A 19 13.45 16.67 -6.32
N GLU A 20 14.60 16.31 -6.89
CA GLU A 20 15.33 17.16 -7.86
C GLU A 20 14.45 17.57 -9.05
N VAL A 21 13.67 16.64 -9.59
CA VAL A 21 12.72 16.93 -10.68
C VAL A 21 11.59 17.84 -10.19
N ALA A 22 11.06 17.60 -9.00
CA ALA A 22 9.99 18.40 -8.41
C ALA A 22 10.43 19.84 -8.13
N GLU A 23 11.68 20.06 -7.72
CA GLU A 23 12.27 21.39 -7.55
C GLU A 23 12.35 22.16 -8.87
N GLY A 24 12.71 21.47 -9.97
CA GLY A 24 12.71 22.06 -11.31
C GLY A 24 11.33 22.44 -11.84
N VAL A 25 10.27 21.70 -11.44
CA VAL A 25 8.87 21.99 -11.82
C VAL A 25 8.23 23.05 -10.92
N GLY A 26 8.53 23.00 -9.62
CA GLY A 26 7.97 23.88 -8.60
C GLY A 26 6.48 23.65 -8.30
N GLY A 27 5.87 24.62 -7.62
CA GLY A 27 4.43 24.69 -7.42
C GLY A 27 3.85 23.56 -6.54
N PRO A 28 2.63 23.05 -6.85
CA PRO A 28 1.98 22.01 -6.05
C PRO A 28 2.76 20.70 -5.95
N VAL A 29 3.49 20.33 -7.01
CA VAL A 29 4.27 19.08 -7.04
C VAL A 29 5.41 19.13 -6.02
N LEU A 30 6.13 20.25 -5.97
CA LEU A 30 7.18 20.47 -4.97
C LEU A 30 6.62 20.37 -3.55
N ARG A 31 5.50 21.04 -3.25
CA ARG A 31 4.88 20.98 -1.91
C ARG A 31 4.50 19.56 -1.48
N VAL A 32 4.03 18.74 -2.42
CA VAL A 32 3.73 17.33 -2.14
C VAL A 32 5.01 16.57 -1.81
N CYS A 33 6.08 16.78 -2.58
CA CYS A 33 7.37 16.13 -2.35
C CYS A 33 8.00 16.57 -1.01
N GLU A 34 7.98 17.86 -0.69
CA GLU A 34 8.43 18.38 0.61
C GLU A 34 7.66 17.74 1.77
N ASN A 35 6.34 17.61 1.62
CA ASN A 35 5.53 16.94 2.63
C ASN A 35 5.91 15.47 2.78
N ILE A 36 6.09 14.74 1.67
CA ILE A 36 6.50 13.33 1.69
C ILE A 36 7.87 13.17 2.32
N SER A 37 8.84 14.01 1.95
CA SER A 37 10.18 14.03 2.53
C SER A 37 10.13 14.13 4.06
N ARG A 38 9.40 15.12 4.58
CA ARG A 38 9.28 15.38 6.01
C ARG A 38 8.52 14.29 6.78
N THR A 39 7.52 13.66 6.18
CA THR A 39 6.59 12.76 6.89
C THR A 39 6.91 11.28 6.73
N TRP A 40 7.33 10.86 5.54
CA TRP A 40 7.47 9.45 5.16
C TRP A 40 8.91 9.01 4.91
N ILE A 41 9.82 9.95 4.59
CA ILE A 41 11.25 9.65 4.38
C ILE A 41 12.04 9.92 5.66
N HIS A 42 11.97 11.15 6.19
CA HIS A 42 12.73 11.59 7.36
C HIS A 42 11.87 11.72 8.63
N GLY A 43 10.59 11.32 8.57
CA GLY A 43 9.70 11.34 9.72
C GLY A 43 10.12 10.34 10.81
N SER A 44 9.86 10.69 12.07
CA SER A 44 10.18 9.82 13.21
C SER A 44 9.14 8.72 13.48
N VAL A 45 7.90 8.93 13.02
CA VAL A 45 6.75 8.05 13.31
C VAL A 45 6.66 6.90 12.31
N TRP A 46 6.74 7.20 11.01
CA TRP A 46 6.64 6.22 9.93
C TRP A 46 7.88 6.27 9.06
N ARG A 47 8.85 5.40 9.37
CA ARG A 47 10.10 5.29 8.61
C ARG A 47 9.90 4.42 7.37
N PRO A 48 10.76 4.52 6.33
CA PRO A 48 10.71 3.67 5.14
C PRO A 48 10.52 2.18 5.42
N LEU A 49 11.22 1.66 6.44
CA LEU A 49 11.09 0.26 6.86
C LEU A 49 9.65 -0.14 7.27
N ASN A 50 8.86 0.79 7.82
CA ASN A 50 7.52 0.50 8.30
C ASN A 50 6.48 0.32 7.19
N TRP A 51 6.72 0.88 6.01
CA TRP A 51 5.78 0.86 4.89
C TRP A 51 6.36 0.22 3.62
N CYS A 52 7.63 -0.18 3.65
CA CYS A 52 8.23 -1.03 2.63
C CYS A 52 7.47 -2.36 2.51
N VAL A 53 7.25 -2.80 1.28
CA VAL A 53 6.59 -4.07 0.93
C VAL A 53 7.45 -4.92 0.00
N PHE A 54 8.75 -4.62 -0.09
CA PHE A 54 9.68 -5.44 -0.85
C PHE A 54 9.71 -6.86 -0.27
N ARG A 55 9.53 -7.88 -1.14
CA ARG A 55 9.39 -9.30 -0.76
C ARG A 55 8.19 -9.63 0.13
N GLU A 56 7.27 -8.69 0.32
CA GLU A 56 6.06 -8.94 1.10
C GLU A 56 4.92 -9.48 0.23
N GLU A 57 4.36 -10.60 0.64
CA GLU A 57 3.21 -11.21 -0.02
C GLU A 57 1.86 -10.58 0.39
N VAL A 58 1.79 -10.03 1.60
CA VAL A 58 0.57 -9.46 2.18
C VAL A 58 0.76 -7.97 2.35
N ARG A 59 -0.07 -7.18 1.65
CA ARG A 59 -0.06 -5.72 1.78
C ARG A 59 -0.88 -5.30 2.99
N THR A 60 -0.21 -4.92 4.06
CA THR A 60 -0.80 -4.34 5.28
C THR A 60 -1.75 -3.19 4.98
N ASN A 61 -1.50 -2.40 3.93
CA ASN A 61 -2.39 -1.32 3.52
C ASN A 61 -3.82 -1.79 3.22
N ASN A 62 -4.00 -2.95 2.56
CA ASN A 62 -5.34 -3.44 2.23
C ASN A 62 -6.12 -3.82 3.50
N ASP A 63 -5.42 -4.37 4.50
CA ASP A 63 -6.04 -4.73 5.77
C ASP A 63 -6.37 -3.46 6.57
N LEU A 64 -5.47 -2.46 6.61
CA LEU A 64 -5.71 -1.15 7.25
C LEU A 64 -6.86 -0.38 6.58
N GLU A 65 -6.90 -0.32 5.25
CA GLU A 65 -8.02 0.29 4.51
C GLU A 65 -9.33 -0.45 4.79
N GLY A 66 -9.28 -1.79 4.91
CA GLY A 66 -10.42 -2.61 5.29
C GLY A 66 -10.96 -2.25 6.68
N TRP A 67 -10.07 -2.13 7.67
CA TRP A 67 -10.43 -1.71 9.03
C TRP A 67 -11.01 -0.30 9.03
N HIS A 68 -10.34 0.65 8.39
CA HIS A 68 -10.79 2.03 8.28
C HIS A 68 -12.18 2.12 7.64
N ARG A 69 -12.43 1.36 6.56
CA ARG A 69 -13.74 1.32 5.90
C ARG A 69 -14.83 0.76 6.81
N ARG A 70 -14.56 -0.28 7.59
CA ARG A 70 -15.53 -0.86 8.55
C ARG A 70 -15.83 0.11 9.69
N ILE A 71 -14.81 0.75 10.25
CA ILE A 71 -14.98 1.77 11.29
C ILE A 71 -15.83 2.93 10.76
N ASN A 72 -15.50 3.46 9.57
CA ASN A 72 -16.26 4.56 8.97
C ASN A 72 -17.71 4.18 8.62
N ALA A 73 -17.94 2.96 8.15
CA ALA A 73 -19.29 2.46 7.88
C ALA A 73 -20.14 2.41 9.16
N ARG A 74 -19.53 2.09 10.31
CA ARG A 74 -20.20 2.04 11.62
C ARG A 74 -20.30 3.39 12.31
N ALA A 75 -19.38 4.31 12.03
CA ALA A 75 -19.36 5.64 12.63
C ALA A 75 -20.58 6.50 12.25
N CYS A 76 -21.21 6.24 11.10
CA CYS A 76 -22.42 6.91 10.58
C CYS A 76 -22.35 8.46 10.49
N SER A 77 -21.24 9.09 10.90
CA SER A 77 -21.03 10.53 10.95
C SER A 77 -19.54 10.85 10.88
N ALA A 78 -19.20 11.96 10.20
CA ALA A 78 -17.84 12.49 10.15
C ALA A 78 -17.41 13.15 11.46
N ASN A 79 -18.36 13.55 12.32
CA ASN A 79 -18.11 14.14 13.63
C ASN A 79 -18.48 13.15 14.72
N LEU A 80 -17.66 12.11 14.87
CA LEU A 80 -17.82 11.11 15.91
C LEU A 80 -17.13 11.57 17.19
N GLY A 81 -17.87 11.65 18.31
CA GLY A 81 -17.30 11.96 19.61
C GLY A 81 -16.31 10.89 20.08
N LEU A 82 -15.29 11.29 20.85
CA LEU A 82 -14.18 10.43 21.28
C LEU A 82 -14.64 9.13 21.94
N TYR A 83 -15.66 9.17 22.81
CA TYR A 83 -16.17 7.97 23.50
C TYR A 83 -16.85 6.99 22.54
N ASN A 84 -17.57 7.50 21.55
CA ASN A 84 -18.18 6.65 20.52
C ASN A 84 -17.11 6.02 19.63
N LEU A 85 -16.06 6.79 19.28
CA LEU A 85 -14.89 6.25 18.58
C LEU A 85 -14.20 5.15 19.38
N ALA A 86 -13.99 5.37 20.69
CA ALA A 86 -13.35 4.37 21.56
C ALA A 86 -14.17 3.07 21.66
N ASN A 87 -15.50 3.16 21.67
CA ASN A 87 -16.37 1.99 21.65
C ASN A 87 -16.28 1.24 20.31
N LEU A 88 -16.34 1.94 19.18
CA LEU A 88 -16.19 1.32 17.86
C LEU A 88 -14.84 0.64 17.70
N LEU A 89 -13.75 1.27 18.15
CA LEU A 89 -12.42 0.68 18.10
C LEU A 89 -12.32 -0.59 18.96
N ARG A 90 -12.96 -0.61 20.13
CA ARG A 90 -13.03 -1.80 21.00
C ARG A 90 -13.77 -2.94 20.31
N GLU A 91 -14.96 -2.67 19.78
CA GLU A 91 -15.78 -3.67 19.09
C GLU A 91 -15.06 -4.22 17.83
N GLU A 92 -14.34 -3.38 17.12
CA GLU A 92 -13.50 -3.81 15.99
C GLU A 92 -12.35 -4.71 16.46
N PHE A 93 -11.65 -4.33 17.54
CA PHE A 93 -10.53 -5.09 18.09
C PHE A 93 -10.94 -6.48 18.60
N GLU A 94 -12.12 -6.61 19.20
CA GLU A 94 -12.66 -7.91 19.63
C GLU A 94 -12.87 -8.89 18.45
N THR A 95 -13.15 -8.36 17.26
CA THR A 95 -13.32 -9.17 16.05
C THR A 95 -11.97 -9.61 15.46
N VAL A 96 -10.90 -8.86 15.75
CA VAL A 96 -9.54 -9.08 15.24
C VAL A 96 -8.84 -10.24 15.96
N ASP A 97 -9.21 -10.54 17.21
CA ASP A 97 -8.57 -11.58 18.01
C ASP A 97 -8.66 -12.98 17.34
N LEU A 98 -9.77 -13.26 16.64
CA LEU A 98 -9.91 -14.48 15.84
C LEU A 98 -8.95 -14.51 14.64
N GLN A 99 -8.80 -13.39 13.93
CA GLN A 99 -7.89 -13.30 12.78
C GLN A 99 -6.43 -13.40 13.23
N ILE A 100 -6.04 -12.69 14.30
CA ILE A 100 -4.69 -12.79 14.89
C ILE A 100 -4.40 -14.24 15.29
N ARG A 101 -5.34 -14.92 15.94
CA ARG A 101 -5.18 -16.32 16.34
C ARG A 101 -5.06 -17.26 15.13
N LEU A 102 -5.82 -17.03 14.07
CA LEU A 102 -5.73 -17.83 12.84
C LEU A 102 -4.42 -17.56 12.08
N VAL A 103 -3.90 -16.33 12.09
CA VAL A 103 -2.59 -15.98 11.53
C VAL A 103 -1.47 -16.61 12.35
N SER A 104 -1.50 -16.49 13.69
CA SER A 104 -0.45 -17.03 14.56
C SER A 104 -0.38 -18.55 14.51
N GLN A 105 -1.53 -19.21 14.30
CA GLN A 105 -1.61 -20.66 14.11
C GLN A 105 -1.34 -21.11 12.66
N HIS A 106 -1.05 -20.18 11.74
CA HIS A 106 -0.84 -20.45 10.31
C HIS A 106 -2.04 -21.15 9.64
N LEU A 107 -3.23 -21.02 10.22
CA LEU A 107 -4.47 -21.65 9.74
C LEU A 107 -5.24 -20.78 8.74
N LEU A 108 -4.78 -19.54 8.53
CA LEU A 108 -5.37 -18.62 7.56
C LEU A 108 -4.81 -18.89 6.16
N THR A 109 -5.43 -19.82 5.43
CA THR A 109 -5.16 -20.00 4.00
C THR A 109 -5.94 -18.95 3.20
N LYS A 110 -5.30 -17.86 2.79
CA LYS A 110 -5.96 -16.83 1.98
C LYS A 110 -6.17 -17.37 0.56
N ILE A 111 -7.43 -17.61 0.18
CA ILE A 111 -7.78 -17.93 -1.22
C ILE A 111 -7.45 -16.70 -2.07
N ARG A 112 -6.43 -16.83 -2.93
CA ARG A 112 -6.04 -15.78 -3.87
C ARG A 112 -6.75 -16.00 -5.20
N ARG A 113 -7.41 -14.95 -5.72
CA ARG A 113 -7.96 -14.99 -7.08
C ARG A 113 -6.81 -15.18 -8.07
N LYS A 114 -7.02 -15.96 -9.14
CA LYS A 114 -6.01 -16.24 -10.19
C LYS A 114 -5.32 -14.98 -10.71
N LYS A 115 -6.07 -13.88 -10.89
CA LYS A 115 -5.55 -12.56 -11.27
C LYS A 115 -4.42 -12.08 -10.34
N TYR A 116 -4.63 -12.14 -9.02
CA TYR A 116 -3.64 -11.67 -8.05
C TYR A 116 -2.44 -12.60 -7.98
N VAL A 117 -2.63 -13.92 -8.12
CA VAL A 117 -1.51 -14.86 -8.24
C VAL A 117 -0.61 -14.49 -9.41
N ALA A 118 -1.18 -14.19 -10.58
CA ALA A 118 -0.42 -13.78 -11.75
C ALA A 118 0.32 -12.43 -11.56
N ILE A 119 -0.36 -11.43 -10.97
CA ILE A 119 0.25 -10.12 -10.67
C ILE A 119 1.41 -10.29 -9.67
N HIS A 120 1.22 -11.04 -8.59
CA HIS A 120 2.26 -11.27 -7.59
C HIS A 120 3.43 -12.08 -8.16
N GLY A 121 3.17 -13.06 -9.04
CA GLY A 121 4.23 -13.79 -9.73
C GLY A 121 5.11 -12.89 -10.59
N ARG A 122 4.49 -11.97 -11.36
CA ARG A 122 5.24 -10.98 -12.16
C ARG A 122 6.05 -10.01 -11.29
N LEU A 123 5.51 -9.61 -10.15
CA LEU A 123 6.21 -8.74 -9.21
C LEU A 123 7.40 -9.46 -8.57
N HIS A 124 7.21 -10.71 -8.14
CA HIS A 124 8.29 -11.53 -7.59
C HIS A 124 9.42 -11.74 -8.58
N GLN A 125 9.10 -12.09 -9.83
CA GLN A 125 10.13 -12.22 -10.87
C GLN A 125 10.91 -10.92 -11.07
N ALA A 126 10.22 -9.77 -11.07
CA ALA A 126 10.89 -8.48 -11.19
C ALA A 126 11.80 -8.16 -9.98
N TRP A 127 11.44 -8.63 -8.78
CA TRP A 127 12.32 -8.53 -7.61
C TRP A 127 13.51 -9.49 -7.69
N ASP A 128 13.31 -10.72 -8.18
CA ASP A 128 14.41 -11.68 -8.42
C ASP A 128 15.43 -11.09 -9.40
N ASP A 129 14.96 -10.59 -10.54
CA ASP A 129 15.82 -9.97 -11.54
C ASP A 129 16.52 -8.69 -11.01
N TYR A 130 15.90 -7.98 -10.07
CA TYR A 130 16.48 -6.80 -9.44
C TYR A 130 17.58 -7.15 -8.43
N GLU A 131 17.38 -8.17 -7.59
CA GLU A 131 18.39 -8.66 -6.64
C GLU A 131 19.59 -9.30 -7.36
N GLU A 132 19.36 -9.92 -8.51
CA GLU A 132 20.41 -10.45 -9.38
C GLU A 132 21.10 -9.37 -10.23
N GLU A 133 20.85 -8.08 -9.95
CA GLU A 133 21.42 -6.92 -10.63
C GLU A 133 21.15 -6.87 -12.14
N LYS A 134 20.16 -7.62 -12.64
CA LYS A 134 19.73 -7.61 -14.05
C LYS A 134 18.87 -6.39 -14.37
N LEU A 135 18.25 -5.78 -13.37
CA LEU A 135 17.41 -4.58 -13.50
C LEU A 135 17.96 -3.42 -12.69
N THR A 136 17.86 -2.20 -13.26
CA THR A 136 18.10 -0.99 -12.49
C THR A 136 16.88 -0.61 -11.65
N THR A 137 17.07 0.25 -10.64
CA THR A 137 15.95 0.77 -9.82
C THR A 137 14.89 1.44 -10.68
N THR A 138 15.29 2.13 -11.74
CA THR A 138 14.37 2.78 -12.69
C THR A 138 13.56 1.77 -13.49
N ASP A 139 14.18 0.68 -13.94
CA ASP A 139 13.50 -0.37 -14.68
C ASP A 139 12.49 -1.11 -13.80
N LEU A 140 12.88 -1.42 -12.56
CA LEU A 140 11.98 -2.00 -11.57
C LEU A 140 10.77 -1.08 -11.32
N LEU A 141 10.98 0.22 -11.08
CA LEU A 141 9.89 1.19 -10.88
C LEU A 141 8.95 1.28 -12.09
N ARG A 142 9.48 1.17 -13.31
CA ARG A 142 8.68 1.12 -14.55
C ARG A 142 7.84 -0.15 -14.62
N ILE A 143 8.42 -1.31 -14.31
CA ILE A 143 7.67 -2.58 -14.27
C ILE A 143 6.54 -2.50 -13.23
N ILE A 144 6.84 -2.01 -12.03
CA ILE A 144 5.85 -1.85 -10.95
C ILE A 144 4.73 -0.89 -11.33
N SER A 145 5.02 0.21 -12.03
CA SER A 145 3.97 1.15 -12.45
C SER A 145 2.98 0.48 -13.41
N HIS A 146 3.48 -0.34 -14.36
CA HIS A 146 2.65 -1.13 -15.26
C HIS A 146 1.86 -2.20 -14.50
N ILE A 147 2.46 -2.89 -13.53
CA ILE A 147 1.77 -3.90 -12.70
C ILE A 147 0.66 -3.25 -11.87
N ASN A 148 0.91 -2.08 -11.26
CA ASN A 148 -0.08 -1.37 -10.45
C ASN A 148 -1.22 -0.79 -11.28
N ALA A 149 -0.97 -0.36 -12.53
CA ALA A 149 -2.02 0.06 -13.45
C ALA A 149 -3.01 -1.07 -13.80
N LEU A 150 -2.57 -2.34 -13.69
CA LEU A 150 -3.40 -3.54 -13.86
C LEU A 150 -4.16 -3.96 -12.57
N GLY A 151 -3.90 -3.27 -11.46
CA GLY A 151 -4.54 -3.45 -10.16
C GLY A 151 -5.96 -2.87 -10.08
N PRO A 152 -6.70 -3.13 -8.99
CA PRO A 152 -8.14 -2.81 -8.88
C PRO A 152 -8.46 -1.30 -8.85
N SER A 153 -7.48 -0.41 -8.65
CA SER A 153 -7.74 1.03 -8.54
C SER A 153 -8.30 1.66 -9.82
N THR A 154 -8.12 1.01 -10.98
CA THR A 154 -8.64 1.49 -12.27
C THR A 154 -9.99 0.88 -12.63
N ALA A 155 -10.44 -0.18 -11.92
CA ALA A 155 -11.66 -0.92 -12.25
C ALA A 155 -12.94 -0.35 -11.60
N VAL A 156 -12.82 0.58 -10.65
CA VAL A 156 -13.98 1.16 -9.94
C VAL A 156 -14.78 2.10 -10.85
N HIS A 157 -14.23 2.54 -11.98
CA HIS A 157 -14.92 3.43 -12.91
C HIS A 157 -15.62 2.71 -14.09
N HIS A 158 -15.53 1.38 -14.19
CA HIS A 158 -16.04 0.63 -15.33
C HIS A 158 -16.88 -0.62 -14.98
N MET A 159 -17.28 -0.79 -13.72
CA MET A 159 -18.06 -1.96 -13.26
C MET A 159 -19.41 -1.58 -12.62
N LEU A 160 -20.02 -0.47 -13.04
CA LEU A 160 -21.39 -0.12 -12.65
C LEU A 160 -22.40 -0.15 -13.82
N ASP A 161 -22.00 -0.65 -14.98
CA ASP A 161 -22.90 -0.92 -16.10
C ASP A 161 -22.60 -2.33 -16.59
N ASP A 162 -23.31 -3.31 -16.04
CA ASP A 162 -23.53 -4.67 -16.54
C ASP A 162 -23.58 -5.63 -15.36
N ASP A 163 -24.78 -5.83 -14.82
CA ASP A 163 -25.30 -7.15 -14.48
C ASP A 163 -26.78 -6.97 -14.08
N GLU A 164 -27.61 -7.06 -15.11
CA GLU A 164 -29.04 -7.38 -15.04
C GLU A 164 -29.18 -8.88 -14.72
N PHE A 165 -30.23 -9.22 -13.98
CA PHE A 165 -30.66 -10.53 -13.40
C PHE A 165 -30.28 -10.82 -11.94
#